data_AF-A0A834KTV7-F1
#
_entry.id   AF-A0A834KTV7-F1
#
_cell.length_a   1.000
_cell.length_b   1.000
_cell.length_c   1.000
_cell.angle_alpha   90.00
_cell.angle_beta   90.00
_cell.angle_gamma   90.00
#
_symmetry.space_group_name_H-M   'P 1'
#
loop_
_entity.id
_entity.type
_entity.pdbx_description
1 polymer ?
#
loop_
_entity_poly.entity_id
_entity_poly.type
_entity_poly.pdbx_seq_one_letter_code
_entity_poly.pdbx_strand_id
1 'polypeptide(L)'
;MFVLGGVEGDVLLATAFLSYSGSFRQEFRSLLLTEWQSELKQRSIPLGNNLDITELLIDASTVSEWNLQGLPNDELSLHNGIIVTKAACFRHLVDPQTQGTTGIKNKEAKNELQITLLNHKYLKNHLEDSLSLGCPLLIEDVGQELDPV
;
A
#
# COMPACT_ATOMS: atom_id res chain seq x y z
N MET A 1 -5.50 17.08 -29.09
CA MET A 1 -4.42 17.79 -28.36
C MET A 1 -4.26 17.05 -27.04
N PHE A 2 -3.29 16.14 -26.96
CA PHE A 2 -3.10 15.30 -25.78
C PHE A 2 -2.44 16.11 -24.67
N VAL A 3 -3.02 16.07 -23.47
CA VAL A 3 -2.50 16.66 -22.24
C VAL A 3 -1.34 15.77 -21.77
N LEU A 4 -0.16 15.88 -22.38
CA LEU A 4 1.05 15.12 -22.00
C LEU A 4 2.01 15.91 -21.10
N GLY A 5 1.71 17.17 -20.78
CA GLY A 5 2.55 17.93 -19.85
C GLY A 5 2.21 17.58 -18.41
N GLY A 6 3.03 16.77 -17.74
CA GLY A 6 2.88 16.53 -16.29
C GLY A 6 3.03 15.07 -15.86
N VAL A 7 2.87 14.12 -16.78
CA VAL A 7 2.83 12.69 -16.45
C VAL A 7 4.13 12.22 -15.80
N GLU A 8 5.27 12.75 -16.25
CA GLU A 8 6.57 12.39 -15.68
C GLU A 8 6.69 12.81 -14.22
N GLY A 9 6.22 14.03 -13.88
CA GLY A 9 6.21 14.51 -12.50
C GLY A 9 5.20 13.76 -11.63
N ASP A 10 4.03 13.48 -12.17
CA ASP A 10 2.95 12.77 -11.45
C ASP A 10 3.40 11.34 -11.10
N VAL A 11 4.00 10.62 -12.07
CA VAL A 11 4.56 9.28 -11.86
C VAL A 11 5.74 9.32 -10.88
N LEU A 12 6.60 10.33 -10.96
CA LEU A 12 7.71 10.49 -10.02
C LEU A 12 7.21 10.70 -8.59
N LEU A 13 6.20 11.55 -8.40
CA LEU A 13 5.59 11.79 -7.09
C LEU A 13 4.90 10.53 -6.54
N ALA A 14 4.12 9.84 -7.38
CA ALA A 14 3.49 8.58 -7.04
C ALA A 14 4.50 7.51 -6.62
N THR A 15 5.59 7.38 -7.37
CA THR A 15 6.66 6.43 -7.06
C THR A 15 7.36 6.77 -5.75
N ALA A 16 7.66 8.05 -5.51
CA ALA A 16 8.23 8.52 -4.26
C ALA A 16 7.30 8.22 -3.07
N PHE A 17 6.00 8.47 -3.23
CA PHE A 17 4.99 8.14 -2.23
C PHE A 17 4.96 6.64 -1.93
N LEU A 18 4.77 5.79 -2.94
CA LEU A 18 4.71 4.34 -2.77
C LEU A 18 6.00 3.74 -2.18
N SER A 19 7.15 4.37 -2.41
CA SER A 19 8.45 3.89 -1.94
C SER A 19 8.76 4.33 -0.51
N TYR A 20 8.47 5.59 -0.17
CA TYR A 20 8.99 6.20 1.06
C TYR A 20 7.93 6.53 2.10
N SER A 21 6.64 6.64 1.76
CA SER A 21 5.63 7.17 2.69
C SER A 21 5.09 6.15 3.71
N GLY A 22 5.25 4.84 3.43
CA GLY A 22 4.58 3.77 4.17
C GLY A 22 4.82 3.73 5.67
N SER A 23 6.03 4.03 6.13
CA SER A 23 6.39 4.02 7.56
C SER A 23 5.95 5.26 8.34
N PHE A 24 5.41 6.28 7.66
CA PHE A 24 5.12 7.57 8.26
C PHE A 24 3.64 7.78 8.56
N ARG A 25 3.36 8.65 9.52
CA ARG A 25 2.00 9.13 9.85
C ARG A 25 1.50 10.13 8.82
N GLN A 26 0.19 10.34 8.78
CA GLN A 26 -0.49 11.20 7.81
C GLN A 26 0.16 12.58 7.70
N GLU A 27 0.47 13.24 8.82
CA GLU A 27 1.01 14.60 8.83
C GLU A 27 2.36 14.68 8.12
N PHE A 28 3.21 13.66 8.34
CA PHE A 28 4.52 13.60 7.70
C PHE A 28 4.42 13.19 6.24
N ARG A 29 3.43 12.36 5.86
CA ARG A 29 3.14 12.06 4.44
C ARG A 29 2.71 13.33 3.69
N SER A 30 1.84 14.15 4.27
CA SER A 30 1.41 15.42 3.68
C SER A 30 2.58 16.40 3.55
N LEU A 31 3.48 16.45 4.53
CA LEU A 31 4.71 17.24 4.45
C LEU A 31 5.60 16.76 3.30
N LEU A 32 5.87 15.45 3.21
CA LEU A 32 6.68 14.88 2.12
C LEU A 32 6.11 15.20 0.74
N LEU A 33 4.80 15.03 0.55
CA LEU A 33 4.14 15.38 -0.72
C LEU A 33 4.30 16.85 -1.07
N THR A 34 4.15 17.75 -0.10
CA THR A 34 4.32 19.19 -0.28
C THR A 34 5.75 19.55 -0.66
N GLU A 35 6.74 19.01 0.06
CA GLU A 35 8.15 19.23 -0.21
C GLU A 35 8.57 18.66 -1.58
N TRP A 36 8.14 17.45 -1.91
CA TRP A 36 8.43 16.86 -3.23
C TRP A 36 7.80 17.65 -4.36
N GLN A 37 6.56 18.11 -4.23
CA GLN A 37 5.94 18.99 -5.23
C GLN A 37 6.70 20.32 -5.38
N SER A 38 7.20 20.89 -4.28
CA SER A 38 8.05 22.08 -4.30
C SER A 38 9.36 21.83 -5.05
N GLU A 39 10.04 20.72 -4.76
CA GLU A 39 11.28 20.32 -5.44
C GLU A 39 11.08 20.10 -6.94
N LEU A 40 9.99 19.45 -7.35
CA LEU A 40 9.66 19.25 -8.75
C LEU A 40 9.44 20.58 -9.47
N LYS A 41 8.73 21.52 -8.85
CA LYS A 41 8.53 22.88 -9.38
C LYS A 41 9.84 23.64 -9.52
N GLN A 42 10.71 23.60 -8.50
CA GLN A 42 12.03 24.25 -8.54
C GLN A 42 12.90 23.70 -9.67
N ARG A 43 12.79 22.40 -9.94
CA ARG A 43 13.52 21.71 -11.03
C ARG A 43 12.85 21.85 -12.39
N SER A 44 11.76 22.62 -12.49
CA SER A 44 10.96 22.79 -13.71
C SER A 44 10.46 21.47 -14.29
N ILE A 45 10.17 20.48 -13.42
CA ILE A 45 9.53 19.22 -13.81
C ILE A 45 8.02 19.47 -13.84
N PRO A 46 7.35 19.27 -15.00
CA PRO A 46 5.91 19.46 -15.10
C PRO A 46 5.14 18.53 -14.15
N LEU A 47 4.07 19.05 -13.55
CA LEU A 47 3.13 18.32 -12.69
C LEU A 47 1.70 18.66 -13.12
N GLY A 48 0.77 17.73 -12.90
CA GLY A 48 -0.66 18.01 -12.97
C GLY A 48 -1.08 19.13 -12.02
N ASN A 49 -2.00 19.99 -12.47
CA ASN A 49 -2.56 21.03 -11.61
C ASN A 49 -3.42 20.38 -10.50
N ASN A 50 -3.19 20.77 -9.24
CA ASN A 50 -3.92 20.26 -8.08
C ASN A 50 -3.93 18.71 -7.98
N LEU A 51 -2.78 18.09 -8.25
CA LEU A 51 -2.65 16.64 -8.19
C LEU A 51 -2.98 16.09 -6.79
N ASP A 52 -4.00 15.24 -6.73
CA ASP A 52 -4.32 14.42 -5.57
C ASP A 52 -3.70 13.03 -5.75
N ILE A 53 -2.90 12.59 -4.77
CA ILE A 53 -2.16 11.32 -4.86
C ILE A 53 -3.09 10.11 -4.75
N THR A 54 -4.22 10.24 -4.05
CA THR A 54 -5.23 9.20 -3.91
C THR A 54 -5.95 9.03 -5.23
N GLU A 55 -6.43 10.12 -5.84
CA GLU A 55 -7.09 10.08 -7.15
C GLU A 55 -6.16 9.63 -8.28
N LEU A 56 -4.85 9.88 -8.16
CA LEU A 56 -3.86 9.39 -9.12
C LEU A 56 -3.67 7.87 -9.06
N LEU A 57 -3.76 7.27 -7.87
CA LEU A 57 -3.38 5.88 -7.64
C LEU A 57 -4.57 4.92 -7.60
N ILE A 58 -5.76 5.42 -7.25
CA ILE A 58 -7.00 4.63 -7.16
C ILE A 58 -8.22 5.43 -7.60
N ASP A 59 -9.26 4.73 -8.03
CA ASP A 59 -10.54 5.31 -8.40
C ASP A 59 -11.60 5.12 -7.29
N ALA A 60 -12.74 5.83 -7.43
CA ALA A 60 -13.85 5.75 -6.48
C ALA A 60 -14.46 4.34 -6.37
N SER A 61 -14.34 3.50 -7.40
CA SER A 61 -14.85 2.11 -7.35
C SER A 61 -13.96 1.25 -6.45
N THR A 62 -12.64 1.44 -6.52
CA THR A 62 -11.65 0.80 -5.64
C THR A 62 -11.87 1.23 -4.19
N VAL A 63 -12.08 2.52 -3.94
CA VAL A 63 -12.40 3.05 -2.60
C VAL A 63 -13.68 2.40 -2.05
N SER A 64 -14.74 2.31 -2.86
CA SER A 64 -16.00 1.67 -2.46
C SER A 64 -15.80 0.20 -2.13
N GLU A 65 -15.03 -0.53 -2.94
CA GLU A 65 -14.72 -1.93 -2.71
C GLU A 65 -13.94 -2.14 -1.40
N TRP A 66 -12.93 -1.31 -1.11
CA TRP A 66 -12.18 -1.39 0.14
C TRP A 66 -13.05 -1.11 1.37
N ASN A 67 -13.98 -0.17 1.27
CA ASN A 67 -14.97 0.08 2.33
C ASN A 67 -15.84 -1.15 2.59
N LEU A 68 -16.30 -1.85 1.54
CA LEU A 68 -17.04 -3.12 1.68
C LEU A 68 -16.18 -4.23 2.30
N GLN A 69 -14.85 -4.17 2.10
CA GLN A 69 -13.88 -5.08 2.71
C GLN A 69 -13.54 -4.69 4.17
N GLY A 70 -14.07 -3.58 4.68
CA GLY A 70 -13.88 -3.14 6.07
C GLY A 70 -12.68 -2.22 6.30
N LEU A 71 -12.05 -1.72 5.23
CA LEU A 71 -11.06 -0.66 5.34
C LEU A 71 -11.78 0.67 5.63
N PRO A 72 -11.36 1.45 6.64
CA PRO A 72 -11.95 2.77 6.89
C PRO A 72 -11.74 3.76 5.73
N ASN A 73 -12.67 4.70 5.56
CA ASN A 73 -12.62 5.73 4.51
C ASN A 73 -11.83 7.00 4.90
N ASP A 74 -10.93 6.92 5.88
CA ASP A 74 -10.05 8.03 6.22
C ASP A 74 -8.79 8.04 5.34
N GLU A 75 -8.19 9.22 5.17
CA GLU A 75 -7.03 9.42 4.29
C GLU A 75 -5.85 8.50 4.63
N LEU A 76 -5.58 8.26 5.92
CA LEU A 76 -4.46 7.39 6.33
C LEU A 76 -4.73 5.93 5.94
N SER A 77 -5.95 5.44 6.18
CA SER A 77 -6.38 4.10 5.78
C SER A 77 -6.34 3.91 4.27
N LEU A 78 -6.81 4.89 3.49
CA LEU A 78 -6.72 4.86 2.02
C LEU A 78 -5.27 4.84 1.55
N HIS A 79 -4.41 5.71 2.08
CA HIS A 79 -2.99 5.69 1.78
C HIS A 79 -2.31 4.36 2.13
N ASN A 80 -2.68 3.74 3.25
CA ASN A 80 -2.17 2.41 3.60
C ASN A 80 -2.66 1.35 2.60
N GLY A 81 -3.93 1.37 2.22
CA GLY A 81 -4.50 0.47 1.21
C GLY A 81 -3.79 0.63 -0.14
N ILE A 82 -3.52 1.86 -0.56
CA ILE A 82 -2.73 2.17 -1.76
C ILE A 82 -1.34 1.54 -1.67
N ILE A 83 -0.64 1.75 -0.56
CA ILE A 83 0.73 1.25 -0.39
C ILE A 83 0.76 -0.28 -0.38
N VAL A 84 -0.20 -0.94 0.27
CA VAL A 84 -0.29 -2.41 0.30
C VAL A 84 -0.60 -2.99 -1.08
N THR A 85 -1.42 -2.32 -1.89
CA THR A 85 -1.89 -2.85 -3.18
C THR A 85 -1.08 -2.42 -4.39
N LYS A 86 -0.35 -1.30 -4.31
CA LYS A 86 0.37 -0.70 -5.45
C LYS A 86 1.89 -0.68 -5.27
N ALA A 87 2.42 -0.83 -4.05
CA ALA A 87 3.87 -0.88 -3.88
C ALA A 87 4.45 -2.18 -4.47
N ALA A 88 5.65 -2.09 -5.04
CA ALA A 88 6.29 -3.24 -5.69
C ALA A 88 6.80 -4.32 -4.72
N CYS A 89 6.87 -4.01 -3.41
CA CYS A 89 7.37 -4.91 -2.38
C CYS A 89 6.29 -5.19 -1.34
N PHE A 90 6.30 -6.40 -0.79
CA PHE A 90 5.48 -6.74 0.38
C PHE A 90 5.82 -5.81 1.55
N ARG A 91 4.80 -5.21 2.14
CA ARG A 91 4.94 -4.26 3.25
C ARG A 91 4.53 -4.92 4.55
N HIS A 92 5.35 -4.75 5.58
CA HIS A 92 4.96 -5.10 6.93
C HIS A 92 3.86 -4.15 7.41
N LEU A 93 2.73 -4.71 7.84
CA LEU A 93 1.57 -3.96 8.29
C LEU A 93 1.61 -3.82 9.82
N VAL A 94 1.76 -2.60 10.31
CA VAL A 94 1.61 -2.28 11.74
C VAL A 94 0.17 -1.87 12.01
N ASP A 95 -0.63 -2.78 12.55
CA ASP A 95 -2.08 -2.64 12.66
C ASP A 95 -2.59 -2.96 14.07
N PRO A 96 -2.45 -2.02 15.04
CA PRO A 96 -2.86 -2.24 16.42
C PRO A 96 -4.37 -2.41 16.59
N GLN A 97 -5.18 -1.99 15.60
CA GLN A 97 -6.63 -2.06 15.63
C GLN A 97 -7.18 -3.23 14.80
N THR A 98 -6.32 -4.05 14.18
CA THR A 98 -6.68 -5.19 13.31
C THR A 98 -7.55 -4.83 12.09
N GLN A 99 -7.63 -3.55 11.73
CA GLN A 99 -8.48 -3.06 10.64
C GLN A 99 -7.91 -3.44 9.27
N GLY A 100 -6.61 -3.20 9.06
CA GLY A 100 -5.94 -3.56 7.81
C GLY A 100 -5.89 -5.08 7.62
N THR A 101 -5.67 -5.82 8.70
CA THR A 101 -5.66 -7.28 8.72
C THR A 101 -7.04 -7.84 8.35
N THR A 102 -8.11 -7.28 8.92
CA THR A 102 -9.49 -7.63 8.56
C THR A 102 -9.78 -7.30 7.10
N GLY A 103 -9.33 -6.15 6.61
CA GLY A 103 -9.44 -5.74 5.21
C GLY A 103 -8.81 -6.74 4.25
N ILE A 104 -7.57 -7.18 4.53
CA ILE A 104 -6.86 -8.18 3.72
C ILE A 104 -7.60 -9.52 3.74
N LYS A 105 -8.05 -9.99 4.91
CA LYS A 105 -8.80 -11.25 5.03
C LYS A 105 -10.09 -11.22 4.22
N ASN A 106 -10.83 -10.11 4.25
CA ASN A 106 -12.05 -9.95 3.48
C ASN A 106 -11.79 -9.85 1.97
N LYS A 107 -10.72 -9.14 1.57
CA LYS A 107 -10.30 -9.01 0.18
C LYS A 107 -9.94 -10.36 -0.43
N GLU A 108 -9.17 -11.16 0.28
CA GLU A 108 -8.62 -12.44 -0.20
C GLU A 108 -9.51 -13.65 0.16
N ALA A 109 -10.70 -13.43 0.71
CA ALA A 109 -11.61 -14.49 1.17
C ALA A 109 -12.01 -15.49 0.07
N LYS A 110 -12.02 -15.05 -1.20
CA LYS A 110 -12.34 -15.89 -2.36
C LYS A 110 -11.11 -16.51 -3.03
N ASN A 111 -9.92 -16.12 -2.59
CA ASN A 111 -8.65 -16.52 -3.20
C ASN A 111 -7.92 -17.59 -2.36
N GLU A 112 -8.63 -18.28 -1.46
CA GLU A 112 -8.08 -19.33 -0.60
C GLU A 112 -6.90 -18.82 0.26
N LEU A 113 -7.05 -17.62 0.85
CA LEU A 113 -6.05 -17.02 1.74
C LEU A 113 -5.59 -18.00 2.81
N GLN A 114 -4.29 -18.30 2.80
CA GLN A 114 -3.62 -19.08 3.82
C GLN A 114 -3.11 -18.14 4.92
N ILE A 115 -3.44 -18.43 6.18
CA ILE A 115 -2.99 -17.64 7.34
C ILE A 115 -2.03 -18.49 8.16
N THR A 116 -0.89 -17.91 8.54
CA THR A 116 0.11 -18.59 9.36
C THR A 116 0.83 -17.62 10.29
N LEU A 117 1.67 -18.13 11.19
CA LEU A 117 2.50 -17.34 12.10
C LEU A 117 3.96 -17.54 11.74
N LEU A 118 4.80 -16.55 12.03
CA LEU A 118 6.24 -16.64 11.75
C LEU A 118 6.91 -17.82 12.49
N ASN A 119 6.42 -18.17 13.68
CA ASN A 119 6.93 -19.28 14.49
C ASN A 119 6.19 -20.61 14.25
N HIS A 120 5.31 -20.69 13.25
CA HIS A 120 4.54 -21.90 12.98
C HIS A 120 5.46 -23.02 12.45
N LYS A 121 5.37 -24.22 13.04
CA LYS A 121 6.21 -25.37 12.66
C LYS A 121 6.17 -25.68 11.16
N TYR A 122 5.02 -25.43 10.53
CA TYR A 122 4.79 -25.70 9.11
C TYR A 122 4.88 -24.43 8.23
N LEU A 123 5.48 -23.34 8.69
CA LEU A 123 5.62 -22.10 7.91
C LEU A 123 6.22 -22.37 6.52
N LYS A 124 7.29 -23.18 6.44
CA LYS A 124 7.93 -23.54 5.17
C LYS A 124 6.99 -24.27 4.23
N ASN A 125 6.24 -25.24 4.74
CA ASN A 125 5.23 -25.97 3.96
C ASN A 125 4.13 -25.05 3.46
N HIS A 126 3.61 -24.18 4.34
CA HIS A 126 2.58 -23.22 3.96
C HIS A 126 3.06 -22.26 2.86
N LEU A 127 4.30 -21.80 2.95
CA LEU A 127 4.93 -20.98 1.92
C LEU A 127 5.07 -21.73 0.59
N GLU A 128 5.58 -22.97 0.61
CA GLU A 128 5.73 -23.81 -0.57
C GLU A 128 4.38 -24.10 -1.25
N ASP A 129 3.35 -24.40 -0.46
CA ASP A 129 1.99 -24.67 -0.95
C ASP A 129 1.38 -23.40 -1.56
N SER A 130 1.43 -22.27 -0.87
CA SER A 130 0.90 -20.98 -1.37
C SER A 130 1.61 -20.54 -2.66
N LEU A 131 2.93 -20.73 -2.75
CA LEU A 131 3.70 -20.45 -3.97
C LEU A 131 3.32 -21.39 -5.12
N SER A 132 3.11 -22.68 -4.84
CA SER A 132 2.79 -23.69 -5.85
C SER A 132 1.37 -23.55 -6.39
N LEU A 133 0.42 -23.21 -5.52
CA LEU A 133 -1.00 -23.07 -5.84
C LEU A 133 -1.37 -21.65 -6.30
N GLY A 134 -0.51 -20.66 -6.06
CA GLY A 134 -0.80 -19.26 -6.32
C GLY A 134 -1.79 -18.64 -5.34
N CYS A 135 -1.93 -19.23 -4.15
CA CYS A 135 -2.81 -18.72 -3.10
C CYS A 135 -2.12 -17.60 -2.31
N PRO A 136 -2.83 -16.55 -1.88
CA PRO A 136 -2.29 -15.54 -1.00
C PRO A 136 -1.89 -16.13 0.36
N LEU A 137 -0.78 -15.67 0.92
CA LEU A 137 -0.30 -16.04 2.25
C LEU A 137 -0.22 -14.79 3.14
N LEU A 138 -0.89 -14.83 4.30
CA LEU A 138 -0.78 -13.82 5.35
C LEU A 138 -0.03 -14.42 6.54
N ILE A 139 1.09 -13.78 6.90
CA ILE A 139 1.86 -14.13 8.09
C ILE A 139 1.51 -13.11 9.19
N GLU A 140 0.85 -13.58 10.25
CA GLU A 140 0.46 -12.77 11.40
C GLU A 140 1.51 -12.84 12.51
N ASP A 141 1.41 -11.90 13.47
CA ASP A 141 2.27 -11.79 14.65
C ASP A 141 3.77 -11.83 14.34
N VAL A 142 4.14 -11.21 13.21
CA VAL A 142 5.52 -10.94 12.86
C VAL A 142 6.05 -9.94 13.88
N GLY A 143 6.89 -10.43 14.81
CA GLY A 143 7.53 -9.60 15.83
C GLY A 143 8.40 -8.49 15.24
N GLN A 144 8.89 -7.58 16.08
CA GLN A 144 9.76 -6.48 15.65
C GLN A 144 11.12 -6.96 15.10
N GLU A 145 11.55 -8.15 15.51
CA GLU A 145 12.77 -8.79 15.03
C GLU A 145 12.41 -9.92 14.07
N LEU A 146 12.89 -9.81 12.84
CA LEU A 146 12.85 -10.88 11.85
C LEU A 146 14.13 -11.69 11.98
N ASP A 147 14.01 -12.99 12.22
CA ASP A 147 15.14 -13.93 12.13
C ASP A 147 15.56 -14.02 10.65
N PRO A 148 16.83 -13.75 10.27
CA PRO A 148 17.26 -13.63 8.87
C PRO A 148 17.34 -14.95 8.08
N VAL A 149 16.62 -16.00 8.51
CA VAL A 149 16.77 -17.38 8.01
C VAL A 149 16.01 -17.64 6.72
#